data_AF-A0A9D5ZMN6-F1
#
_entry.id   AF-A0A9D5ZMN6-F1
#
_cell.length_a   1.000
_cell.length_b   1.000
_cell.length_c   1.000
_cell.angle_alpha   90.00
_cell.angle_beta   90.00
_cell.angle_gamma   90.00
#
_symmetry.space_group_name_H-M   'P 1'
#
loop_
_entity.id
_entity.type
_entity.pdbx_description
1 polymer ?
#
loop_
_entity_poly.entity_id
_entity_poly.type
_entity_poly.pdbx_seq_one_letter_code
_entity_poly.pdbx_strand_id
1 'polypeptide(L)' 'MRSLIKFKNFKPGTKEKRMVLEKIRNFLHHSIILKKEGQYYSATVLAGVGTLLLQLKAGNLQQLIQSLTQKLG' A
#
# COMPACT_ATOMS: atom_id res chain seq x y z
N MET A 1 -7.64 2.26 16.21
CA MET A 1 -6.20 2.12 15.92
C MET A 1 -5.92 2.69 14.53
N ARG A 2 -4.83 3.44 14.32
CA ARG A 2 -4.50 4.02 13.01
C ARG A 2 -3.73 3.01 12.14
N SER A 3 -4.02 3.00 10.84
CA SER A 3 -3.32 2.19 9.85
C SER A 3 -1.88 2.66 9.68
N LEU A 4 -0.94 1.73 9.57
CA LEU A 4 0.47 2.04 9.44
C LEU A 4 0.90 1.87 7.98
N ILE A 5 1.35 2.94 7.32
CA ILE A 5 1.85 2.88 5.95
C ILE A 5 3.36 3.04 5.96
N LYS A 6 4.08 2.06 5.41
CA LYS A 6 5.55 2.08 5.27
C LYS A 6 5.94 2.02 3.80
N PHE A 7 6.81 2.92 3.37
CA PHE A 7 7.42 2.92 2.05
C PHE A 7 8.84 2.36 2.15
N LYS A 8 9.18 1.35 1.34
CA LYS A 8 10.51 0.72 1.29
C LYS A 8 11.09 0.80 -0.13
N ASN A 9 12.38 1.11 -0.24
CA ASN A 9 13.13 1.13 -1.50
C ASN A 9 12.63 2.14 -2.55
N PHE A 10 11.76 3.08 -2.17
CA PHE A 10 11.44 4.26 -2.96
C PHE A 10 10.95 5.40 -2.06
N LYS A 11 11.06 6.65 -2.56
CA LYS A 11 10.50 7.84 -1.92
C LYS A 11 9.40 8.39 -2.82
N PRO A 12 8.10 8.26 -2.46
CA PRO A 12 7.02 8.86 -3.22
C PRO A 12 7.09 10.39 -3.13
N GLY A 13 6.82 11.07 -4.25
CA GLY A 13 6.62 12.52 -4.26
C GLY A 13 5.34 12.93 -3.54
N THR A 14 5.15 14.23 -3.31
CA THR A 14 4.01 14.78 -2.56
C THR A 14 2.65 14.33 -3.12
N LYS A 15 2.49 14.30 -4.45
CA LYS A 15 1.26 13.86 -5.12
C LYS A 15 0.97 12.37 -4.89
N GLU A 16 1.98 11.53 -5.06
CA GLU A 16 1.85 10.07 -4.85
C GLU A 16 1.55 9.75 -3.39
N LYS A 17 2.24 10.42 -2.47
CA LYS A 17 2.03 10.24 -1.02
C LYS A 17 0.61 10.62 -0.63
N ARG A 18 0.08 11.71 -1.19
CA ARG A 18 -1.31 12.15 -0.99
C ARG A 18 -2.30 11.13 -1.55
N MET A 19 -2.12 10.67 -2.78
CA MET A 19 -2.96 9.63 -3.39
C MET A 19 -3.00 8.35 -2.55
N VAL A 20 -1.85 7.87 -2.10
CA VAL A 20 -1.73 6.68 -1.24
C VAL A 20 -2.46 6.89 0.07
N LEU A 21 -2.26 8.04 0.73
CA LEU A 21 -2.92 8.36 1.99
C LEU A 21 -4.44 8.48 1.84
N GLU A 22 -4.94 9.13 0.79
CA GLU A 22 -6.38 9.27 0.56
C GLU A 22 -7.06 7.92 0.31
N LYS A 23 -6.40 7.03 -0.44
CA LYS A 23 -6.95 5.70 -0.74
C LYS A 23 -6.83 4.74 0.43
N ILE A 24 -5.74 4.81 1.20
CA ILE A 24 -5.46 3.87 2.29
C ILE A 24 -6.03 4.32 3.64
N ARG A 25 -6.33 5.61 3.82
CA ARG A 25 -6.98 6.15 5.03
C ARG A 25 -8.24 5.37 5.42
N ASN A 26 -8.96 4.83 4.44
CA ASN A 26 -10.18 4.08 4.67
C ASN A 26 -9.93 2.64 5.16
N PHE A 27 -8.72 2.09 4.97
CA PHE A 27 -8.34 0.76 5.45
C PHE A 27 -7.92 0.82 6.92
N LEU A 28 -8.86 1.08 7.82
CA LEU A 28 -8.61 1.06 9.27
C LEU A 28 -8.13 -0.34 9.71
N HIS A 29 -7.27 -0.41 10.74
CA HIS A 29 -6.72 -1.65 11.33
C HIS A 29 -5.73 -2.46 10.47
N HIS A 30 -5.22 -1.90 9.37
CA HIS A 30 -4.25 -2.55 8.50
C HIS A 30 -2.86 -1.91 8.55
N SER A 31 -1.81 -2.73 8.50
CA SER A 31 -0.44 -2.30 8.22
C SER A 31 -0.12 -2.57 6.76
N ILE A 32 0.22 -1.53 6.00
CA ILE A 32 0.48 -1.62 4.57
C ILE A 32 1.92 -1.23 4.28
N ILE A 33 2.64 -2.16 3.67
CA ILE A 33 4.04 -1.98 3.27
C ILE A 33 4.07 -1.87 1.75
N LEU A 34 4.45 -0.71 1.25
CA LEU A 34 4.68 -0.45 -0.17
C LEU A 34 6.17 -0.53 -0.44
N LYS A 35 6.58 -1.38 -1.37
CA LYS A 35 7.98 -1.60 -1.75
C LYS A 35 8.16 -1.42 -3.24
N LYS A 36 9.30 -0.90 -3.68
CA LYS A 36 9.74 -0.96 -5.08
C LYS A 36 10.84 -2.02 -5.24
N GLU A 37 10.64 -2.93 -6.19
CA GLU A 37 11.54 -4.04 -6.51
C GLU A 37 11.87 -4.02 -8.00
N GLY A 38 12.97 -3.35 -8.34
CA GLY A 38 13.35 -3.11 -9.73
C GLY A 38 12.30 -2.27 -10.47
N GLN A 39 11.70 -2.87 -11.50
CA GLN A 39 10.67 -2.23 -12.34
C GLN A 39 9.26 -2.32 -11.75
N TYR A 40 9.06 -3.05 -10.66
CA TYR A 40 7.73 -3.28 -10.09
C TYR A 40 7.56 -2.64 -8.72
N TYR A 41 6.31 -2.36 -8.39
CA TYR A 41 5.86 -1.98 -7.06
C TYR A 41 5.07 -3.13 -6.45
N SER A 42 5.33 -3.40 -5.18
CA SER A 42 4.67 -4.44 -4.40
C SER A 42 3.98 -3.80 -3.19
N ALA A 43 2.77 -4.25 -2.85
CA ALA A 43 2.05 -3.89 -1.65
C ALA A 43 1.79 -5.13 -0.82
N THR A 44 2.12 -5.07 0.47
CA THR A 44 1.83 -6.12 1.45
C THR A 44 0.90 -5.54 2.50
N VAL A 45 -0.26 -6.17 2.69
CA VAL A 45 -1.29 -5.76 3.64
C VAL A 45 -1.34 -6.80 4.75
N LEU A 46 -1.12 -6.34 5.97
CA LEU A 46 -1.19 -7.14 7.18
C LEU A 46 -2.38 -6.67 8.02
N ALA A 47 -3.23 -7.58 8.46
CA ALA A 47 -4.20 -7.30 9.53
C ALA A 47 -3.62 -7.67 10.89
N GLY A 48 -3.77 -6.77 11.86
CA GLY A 48 -3.35 -7.02 13.23
C GLY A 48 -1.86 -7.39 13.36
N VAL A 49 -1.56 -8.34 14.26
CA VAL A 49 -0.20 -8.79 14.59
C VAL A 49 0.27 -9.85 13.60
N GLY A 50 0.53 -9.44 12.35
CA GLY A 50 1.30 -10.25 11.39
C GLY A 50 0.52 -11.17 10.47
N THR A 51 -0.82 -11.13 10.47
CA THR A 51 -1.60 -11.92 9.50
C THR A 51 -1.55 -11.26 8.13
N LEU A 52 -0.91 -11.92 7.17
CA LEU A 52 -0.92 -11.50 5.76
C LEU A 52 -2.32 -11.67 5.19
N LEU A 53 -2.94 -10.55 4.80
CA LEU A 53 -4.23 -10.56 4.10
C LEU A 53 -4.06 -10.56 2.60
N LEU A 54 -3.16 -9.70 2.10
CA LEU A 54 -3.08 -9.43 0.68
C LEU A 54 -1.67 -9.04 0.29
N GLN A 55 -1.20 -9.58 -0.82
CA GLN A 55 0.02 -9.16 -1.48
C GLN A 55 -0.27 -8.90 -2.96
N LEU A 56 0.04 -7.69 -3.42
CA LEU A 56 -0.16 -7.27 -4.80
C LEU A 56 1.14 -6.78 -5.41
N LYS A 57 1.27 -6.91 -6.73
CA LYS A 57 2.39 -6.40 -7.51
C LYS A 57 1.86 -5.72 -8.77
N ALA A 58 2.42 -4.57 -9.12
CA ALA A 58 2.07 -3.84 -10.33
C ALA A 58 3.29 -3.13 -10.93
N GLY A 59 3.23 -2.80 -12.22
CA GLY A 59 4.29 -2.05 -12.91
C GLY A 59 4.39 -0.58 -12.49
N ASN A 60 3.32 -0.02 -11.93
CA ASN A 60 3.31 1.35 -11.40
C ASN A 60 2.52 1.44 -10.09
N LEU A 61 2.81 2.49 -9.32
CA LEU A 61 2.22 2.72 -8.01
C LEU A 61 0.71 2.98 -8.10
N GLN A 62 0.24 3.68 -9.14
CA GLN A 62 -1.18 4.02 -9.28
C GLN A 62 -2.05 2.77 -9.45
N GLN A 63 -1.68 1.86 -10.34
CA GLN A 63 -2.35 0.57 -10.51
C GLN A 63 -2.30 -0.25 -9.24
N LEU A 64 -1.15 -0.30 -8.56
CA LEU A 64 -1.02 -1.03 -7.30
C LEU A 64 -2.02 -0.54 -6.26
N ILE A 65 -2.12 0.77 -6.05
CA ILE A 65 -3.04 1.37 -5.08
C ILE A 65 -4.49 1.15 -5.50
N GLN A 66 -4.80 1.28 -6.79
CA GLN A 66 -6.15 1.03 -7.31
C GLN A 66 -6.59 -0.41 -7.04
N SER A 67 -5.74 -1.40 -7.35
CA SER A 67 -6.00 -2.81 -7.05
C SER A 67 -6.10 -3.08 -5.56
N LEU A 68 -5.27 -2.42 -4.75
CA LEU A 68 -5.34 -2.50 -3.28
C LEU A 68 -6.72 -2.03 -2.80
N THR A 69 -7.19 -0.90 -3.31
CA THR A 69 -8.49 -0.33 -2.94
C THR A 69 -9.65 -1.19 -3.39
N GLN A 70 -9.59 -1.82 -4.56
CA GLN A 70 -10.64 -2.73 -5.02
C GLN A 70 -10.70 -4.04 -4.22
N LYS A 71 -9.60 -4.46 -3.59
CA LYS A 71 -9.55 -5.73 -2.83
C LYS A 71 -9.89 -5.55 -1.35
N LEU A 72 -9.69 -4.35 -0.80
CA LEU A 72 -9.87 -4.05 0.62
C LEU A 72 -11.04 -3.09 0.92
N GLY A 73 -11.57 -2.39 -0.09
CA GLY A 73 -12.76 -1.55 0.02
C GLY A 73 -14.01 -2.36 -0.24
#